data_AF-A0A398BQY4-F1
#
_entry.id   AF-A0A398BQY4-F1
#
_cell.length_a   1.000
_cell.length_b   1.000
_cell.length_c   1.000
_cell.angle_alpha   90.00
_cell.angle_beta   90.00
_cell.angle_gamma   90.00
#
_symmetry.space_group_name_H-M   'P 1'
#
loop_
_entity.id
_entity.type
_entity.pdbx_description
1 polymer ?
#
loop_
_entity_poly.entity_id
_entity_poly.type
_entity_poly.pdbx_seq_one_letter_code
_entity_poly.pdbx_strand_id
1 'polypeptide(L)'
;MINPLPLTVPLLWRETATSFTSRLAARNGLSAPDFCQDFGITFRGVVDGDPVALRVIADLGGVDRDELAAWSPTSVGERRLNFRGHIFLGKTLRNPETRGCPVCLREDAQNSGLPPEQSMGLRGHWSVPHVATCVRHDHPLVFLYRDPHATARYDNAQHLAVSTQ
;
A
#
# COMPACT_ATOMS: atom_id res chain seq x y z
N MET A 1 6.87 -21.40 -11.92
CA MET A 1 5.72 -20.55 -11.53
C MET A 1 5.69 -20.51 -10.03
N ILE A 2 5.65 -19.33 -9.42
CA ILE A 2 5.49 -19.17 -7.97
C ILE A 2 4.00 -19.38 -7.71
N ASN A 3 3.65 -20.37 -6.87
CA ASN A 3 2.28 -20.49 -6.40
C ASN A 3 2.01 -19.40 -5.36
N PRO A 4 0.78 -18.86 -5.30
CA PRO A 4 0.39 -17.96 -4.22
C PRO A 4 0.66 -18.60 -2.86
N LEU A 5 0.93 -17.75 -1.86
CA LEU A 5 1.10 -18.20 -0.49
C LEU A 5 -0.19 -18.86 0.03
N PRO A 6 -0.09 -19.78 1.01
CA PRO A 6 -1.29 -20.36 1.63
C PRO A 6 -2.15 -19.32 2.35
N LEU A 7 -1.52 -18.27 2.91
CA LEU A 7 -2.18 -17.17 3.58
C LEU A 7 -2.06 -15.90 2.73
N THR A 8 -3.15 -15.54 2.06
CA THR A 8 -3.24 -14.33 1.23
C THR A 8 -4.26 -13.33 1.78
N VAL A 9 -4.31 -12.16 1.14
CA VAL A 9 -5.35 -11.13 1.32
C VAL A 9 -5.86 -10.72 -0.07
N PRO A 10 -7.14 -10.33 -0.21
CA PRO A 10 -7.63 -9.83 -1.49
C PRO A 10 -7.01 -8.47 -1.81
N LEU A 11 -6.76 -8.20 -3.10
CA LEU A 11 -6.41 -6.86 -3.56
C LEU A 11 -7.61 -5.93 -3.42
N LEU A 12 -7.42 -4.78 -2.77
CA LEU A 12 -8.50 -3.81 -2.59
C LEU A 12 -8.55 -2.80 -3.74
N TRP A 13 -9.73 -2.21 -3.91
CA TRP A 13 -9.98 -1.23 -4.97
C TRP A 13 -9.00 -0.05 -4.89
N ARG A 14 -8.15 0.10 -5.92
CA ARG A 14 -7.12 1.14 -6.03
C ARG A 14 -6.04 1.10 -4.94
N GLU A 15 -5.82 -0.06 -4.35
CA GLU A 15 -4.79 -0.25 -3.34
C GLU A 15 -3.39 -0.07 -3.93
N THR A 16 -2.46 0.50 -3.15
CA THR A 16 -1.05 0.56 -3.54
C THR A 16 -0.36 -0.78 -3.28
N ALA A 17 0.67 -1.10 -4.06
CA ALA A 17 1.50 -2.26 -3.81
C ALA A 17 2.13 -2.26 -2.42
N THR A 18 2.52 -1.09 -1.92
CA THR A 18 3.04 -0.96 -0.56
C THR A 18 2.02 -1.36 0.50
N SER A 19 0.78 -0.93 0.35
CA SER A 19 -0.32 -1.29 1.26
C SER A 19 -0.63 -2.78 1.19
N PHE A 20 -0.72 -3.30 -0.03
CA PHE A 20 -0.98 -4.72 -0.24
C PHE A 20 0.14 -5.59 0.37
N THR A 21 1.41 -5.23 0.14
CA THR A 21 2.56 -5.92 0.75
C THR A 21 2.50 -5.87 2.27
N SER A 22 2.16 -4.74 2.87
CA SER A 22 2.04 -4.61 4.33
C SER A 22 0.98 -5.55 4.90
N ARG A 23 -0.22 -5.59 4.29
CA ARG A 23 -1.29 -6.49 4.72
C ARG A 23 -0.95 -7.97 4.49
N LEU A 24 -0.32 -8.29 3.35
CA LEU A 24 0.13 -9.64 3.04
C LEU A 24 1.22 -10.11 4.02
N ALA A 25 2.18 -9.25 4.35
CA ALA A 25 3.22 -9.51 5.32
C ALA A 25 2.63 -9.73 6.72
N ALA A 26 1.74 -8.84 7.17
CA ALA A 26 1.05 -8.96 8.45
C ALA A 26 0.23 -10.25 8.53
N ARG A 27 -0.43 -10.65 7.44
CA ARG A 27 -1.16 -11.92 7.34
C ARG A 27 -0.26 -13.15 7.51
N ASN A 28 1.01 -13.02 7.15
CA ASN A 28 2.05 -14.04 7.31
C ASN A 28 2.93 -13.82 8.56
N GLY A 29 2.55 -12.91 9.46
CA GLY A 29 3.24 -12.68 10.74
C GLY A 29 4.57 -11.93 10.64
N LEU A 30 4.80 -11.19 9.57
CA LEU A 30 6.06 -10.48 9.29
C LEU A 30 5.82 -8.98 9.09
N SER A 31 6.88 -8.19 9.26
CA SER A 31 6.92 -6.81 8.75
C SER A 31 7.04 -6.83 7.22
N ALA A 32 6.61 -5.76 6.54
CA ALA A 32 6.78 -5.67 5.09
C ALA A 32 8.26 -5.75 4.64
N PRO A 33 9.22 -5.10 5.33
CA PRO A 33 10.65 -5.29 5.05
C PRO A 33 11.12 -6.75 5.16
N ASP A 34 10.82 -7.44 6.26
CA ASP A 34 11.28 -8.81 6.50
C ASP A 34 10.63 -9.78 5.50
N PHE A 35 9.33 -9.61 5.26
CA PHE A 35 8.59 -10.38 4.25
C PHE A 35 9.23 -10.23 2.87
N CYS A 36 9.53 -9.00 2.43
CA CYS A 36 10.20 -8.81 1.15
C CYS A 36 11.57 -9.50 1.10
N GLN A 37 12.34 -9.44 2.19
CA GLN A 37 13.67 -10.03 2.28
C GLN A 37 13.64 -11.56 2.11
N ASP A 38 12.67 -12.23 2.73
CA ASP A 38 12.48 -13.69 2.62
C ASP A 38 12.25 -14.15 1.17
N PHE A 39 11.69 -13.29 0.32
CA PHE A 39 11.44 -13.57 -1.10
C PHE A 39 12.46 -12.91 -2.04
N GLY A 40 13.60 -12.48 -1.52
CA GLY A 40 14.73 -11.99 -2.33
C GLY A 40 14.49 -10.63 -3.00
N ILE A 41 13.52 -9.85 -2.52
CA ILE A 41 13.27 -8.48 -2.95
C ILE A 41 13.44 -7.51 -1.77
N THR A 42 13.34 -6.21 -2.00
CA THR A 42 13.36 -5.22 -0.90
C THR A 42 12.04 -4.48 -0.85
N PHE A 43 11.58 -4.15 0.36
CA PHE A 43 10.40 -3.31 0.49
C PHE A 43 10.64 -1.91 -0.09
N ARG A 44 11.89 -1.43 -0.08
CA ARG A 44 12.26 -0.22 -0.80
C ARG A 44 12.01 -0.32 -2.31
N GLY A 45 12.27 -1.47 -2.93
CA GLY A 45 11.92 -1.75 -4.31
C GLY A 45 10.42 -1.64 -4.58
N VAL A 46 9.59 -2.18 -3.67
CA VAL A 46 8.12 -2.02 -3.73
C VAL A 46 7.72 -0.54 -3.60
N VAL A 47 8.32 0.18 -2.65
CA VAL A 47 8.10 1.62 -2.46
C VAL A 47 8.48 2.43 -3.71
N ASP A 48 9.55 2.05 -4.40
CA ASP A 48 10.01 2.67 -5.64
C ASP A 48 9.30 2.17 -6.90
N GLY A 49 8.37 1.23 -6.76
CA GLY A 49 7.58 0.67 -7.84
C GLY A 49 8.40 -0.13 -8.85
N ASP A 50 9.47 -0.79 -8.37
CA ASP A 50 10.30 -1.69 -9.18
C ASP A 50 9.43 -2.81 -9.79
N PRO A 51 9.37 -2.94 -11.13
CA PRO A 51 8.55 -3.95 -11.79
C PRO A 51 8.85 -5.39 -11.36
N VAL A 52 10.11 -5.69 -10.98
CA VAL A 52 10.47 -7.03 -10.50
C VAL A 52 9.88 -7.28 -9.12
N ALA A 53 10.07 -6.35 -8.18
CA ALA A 53 9.49 -6.43 -6.84
C ALA A 53 7.95 -6.51 -6.89
N LEU A 54 7.29 -5.68 -7.70
CA LEU A 54 5.84 -5.68 -7.84
C LEU A 54 5.31 -7.00 -8.38
N ARG A 55 6.00 -7.59 -9.38
CA ARG A 55 5.65 -8.90 -9.92
C ARG A 55 5.74 -9.99 -8.86
N VAL A 56 6.82 -10.01 -8.07
CA VAL A 56 6.99 -11.00 -6.99
C VAL A 56 5.86 -10.87 -5.96
N ILE A 57 5.53 -9.65 -5.52
CA ILE A 57 4.43 -9.43 -4.57
C ILE A 57 3.08 -9.88 -5.13
N ALA A 58 2.78 -9.55 -6.38
CA ALA A 58 1.54 -9.97 -7.02
C ALA A 58 1.44 -11.51 -7.11
N ASP A 59 2.53 -12.18 -7.48
CA ASP A 59 2.61 -13.63 -7.56
C ASP A 59 2.40 -14.30 -6.20
N LEU A 60 3.06 -13.79 -5.15
CA LEU A 60 2.91 -14.28 -3.77
C LEU A 60 1.48 -14.09 -3.24
N GLY A 61 0.85 -12.96 -3.58
CA GLY A 61 -0.53 -12.64 -3.20
C GLY A 61 -1.59 -13.34 -4.05
N GLY A 62 -1.21 -13.90 -5.21
CA GLY A 62 -2.16 -14.46 -6.18
C GLY A 62 -3.10 -13.41 -6.79
N VAL A 63 -2.61 -12.19 -7.01
CA VAL A 63 -3.39 -11.06 -7.52
C VAL A 63 -2.90 -10.63 -8.90
N ASP A 64 -3.73 -9.87 -9.61
CA ASP A 64 -3.36 -9.35 -10.93
C ASP A 64 -2.20 -8.34 -10.82
N ARG A 65 -1.17 -8.57 -11.64
CA ARG A 65 0.07 -7.78 -11.62
C ARG A 65 -0.16 -6.35 -12.11
N ASP A 66 -0.98 -6.20 -13.15
CA ASP A 66 -1.23 -4.91 -13.78
C ASP A 66 -2.17 -4.08 -12.90
N GLU A 67 -3.15 -4.70 -12.25
CA GLU A 67 -4.03 -4.04 -11.29
C GLU A 67 -3.24 -3.51 -10.08
N LEU A 68 -2.34 -4.32 -9.52
CA LEU A 68 -1.47 -3.92 -8.41
C LEU A 68 -0.53 -2.77 -8.80
N ALA A 69 0.07 -2.85 -10.00
CA ALA A 69 0.98 -1.84 -10.51
C ALA A 69 0.25 -0.53 -10.87
N ALA A 70 -0.97 -0.59 -11.40
CA ALA A 70 -1.71 0.58 -11.90
C ALA A 70 -1.98 1.66 -10.85
N TRP A 71 -2.02 1.28 -9.57
CA TRP A 71 -2.25 2.18 -8.43
C TRP A 71 -1.02 2.43 -7.58
N SER A 72 0.16 2.05 -8.07
CA SER A 72 1.44 2.22 -7.38
C SER A 72 2.32 3.24 -8.10
N PRO A 73 2.85 4.28 -7.42
CA PRO A 73 3.82 5.18 -8.03
C PRO A 73 5.15 4.48 -8.34
N THR A 74 5.69 4.70 -9.54
CA THR A 74 6.97 4.13 -9.97
C THR A 74 8.02 5.23 -10.17
N SER A 75 9.23 5.01 -9.67
CA SER A 75 10.37 5.88 -9.89
C SER A 75 10.75 5.94 -11.37
N VAL A 76 10.92 7.16 -11.88
CA VAL A 76 11.43 7.41 -13.25
C VAL A 76 12.77 8.16 -13.23
N GLY A 77 13.50 8.08 -12.10
CA GLY A 77 14.76 8.79 -11.90
C GLY A 77 14.56 10.24 -11.44
N GLU A 78 15.66 10.93 -11.14
CA GLU A 78 15.69 12.37 -10.78
C GLU A 78 14.69 12.79 -9.68
N ARG A 79 14.41 11.89 -8.73
CA ARG A 79 13.39 12.10 -7.68
C ARG A 79 12.00 12.39 -8.24
N ARG A 80 11.65 11.81 -9.40
CA ARG A 80 10.34 11.88 -10.03
C ARG A 80 9.65 10.53 -9.99
N LEU A 81 8.33 10.58 -9.94
CA LEU A 81 7.46 9.42 -9.93
C LEU A 81 6.47 9.52 -11.09
N ASN A 82 6.31 8.43 -11.84
CA ASN A 82 5.13 8.24 -12.67
C ASN A 82 4.01 7.67 -11.80
N PHE A 83 2.85 8.30 -11.85
CA PHE A 83 1.63 7.76 -11.27
C PHE A 83 0.47 8.01 -12.23
N ARG A 84 -0.17 6.93 -12.70
CA ARG A 84 -1.33 7.00 -13.61
C ARG A 84 -1.06 7.83 -14.89
N GLY A 85 0.17 7.77 -15.42
CA GLY A 85 0.57 8.50 -16.63
C GLY A 85 0.99 9.95 -16.38
N HIS A 86 0.95 10.42 -15.13
CA HIS A 86 1.39 11.76 -14.74
C HIS A 86 2.72 11.72 -14.00
N ILE A 87 3.57 12.73 -14.24
CA ILE A 87 4.85 12.87 -13.57
C ILE A 87 4.73 13.82 -12.38
N PHE A 88 5.13 13.32 -11.21
CA PHE A 88 5.17 14.08 -9.97
C PHE A 88 6.60 14.18 -9.44
N LEU A 89 6.90 15.26 -8.71
CA LEU A 89 8.06 15.26 -7.83
C LEU A 89 7.83 14.22 -6.72
N GLY A 90 8.86 13.46 -6.38
CA GLY A 90 8.78 12.40 -5.38
C GLY A 90 8.29 12.92 -4.02
N LYS A 91 8.72 14.13 -3.63
CA LYS A 91 8.25 14.80 -2.40
C LYS A 91 6.74 15.09 -2.39
N THR A 92 6.11 15.19 -3.56
CA THR A 92 4.68 15.48 -3.70
C THR A 92 3.84 14.26 -3.34
N LEU A 93 4.22 13.07 -3.80
CA LEU A 93 3.46 11.84 -3.50
C LEU A 93 3.95 11.12 -2.24
N ARG A 94 5.23 11.26 -1.89
CA ARG A 94 5.83 10.60 -0.72
C ARG A 94 5.79 11.49 0.53
N ASN A 95 4.63 12.09 0.79
CA ASN A 95 4.40 12.88 2.01
C ASN A 95 4.65 11.99 3.25
N PRO A 96 5.38 12.48 4.29
CA PRO A 96 5.52 11.75 5.55
C PRO A 96 4.20 11.55 6.31
N GLU A 97 3.18 12.36 6.02
CA GLU A 97 1.85 12.23 6.58
C GLU A 97 0.98 11.37 5.65
N THR A 98 0.55 10.23 6.19
CA THR A 98 -0.43 9.37 5.53
C THR A 98 -1.82 9.87 5.87
N ARG A 99 -2.65 9.95 4.84
CA ARG A 99 -4.06 10.33 4.94
C ARG A 99 -4.93 9.29 4.25
N GLY A 100 -6.20 9.24 4.63
CA GLY A 100 -7.15 8.32 4.03
C GLY A 100 -8.59 8.59 4.42
N CYS A 101 -9.48 7.77 3.88
CA CYS A 101 -10.90 7.86 4.20
C CYS A 101 -11.21 6.91 5.36
N PRO A 102 -11.70 7.41 6.51
CA PRO A 102 -12.03 6.55 7.65
C PRO A 102 -13.22 5.63 7.34
N VAL A 103 -14.10 6.02 6.42
CA VAL A 103 -15.23 5.19 5.98
C VAL A 103 -14.75 4.01 5.14
N CYS A 104 -13.84 4.21 4.17
CA CYS A 104 -13.22 3.11 3.43
C CYS A 104 -12.51 2.11 4.35
N LEU A 105 -11.72 2.62 5.30
CA LEU A 105 -10.98 1.75 6.23
C LEU A 105 -11.93 0.94 7.13
N ARG A 106 -13.01 1.55 7.61
CA ARG A 106 -14.05 0.83 8.38
C ARG A 106 -14.72 -0.26 7.55
N GLU A 107 -15.09 0.04 6.30
CA GLU A 107 -15.66 -0.95 5.38
C GLU A 107 -14.69 -2.10 5.13
N ASP A 108 -13.41 -1.81 4.89
CA ASP A 108 -12.38 -2.83 4.69
C ASP A 108 -12.29 -3.78 5.91
N ALA A 109 -12.25 -3.22 7.13
CA ALA A 109 -12.22 -3.99 8.38
C ALA A 109 -13.48 -4.84 8.60
N GLN A 110 -14.65 -4.33 8.25
CA GLN A 110 -15.92 -5.04 8.43
C GLN A 110 -16.13 -6.18 7.42
N ASN A 111 -15.51 -6.10 6.24
CA ASN A 111 -15.79 -7.02 5.12
C ASN A 111 -14.80 -8.18 4.96
N SER A 112 -13.66 -8.21 5.67
CA SER A 112 -12.58 -9.18 5.40
C SER A 112 -12.60 -10.43 6.32
N GLY A 113 -13.26 -10.36 7.49
CA GLY A 113 -13.16 -11.38 8.55
C GLY A 113 -11.77 -11.53 9.19
N LEU A 114 -10.77 -10.76 8.74
CA LEU A 114 -9.42 -10.69 9.29
C LEU A 114 -9.32 -9.58 10.35
N PRO A 115 -8.25 -9.56 11.17
CA PRO A 115 -7.96 -8.41 12.01
C PRO A 115 -7.94 -7.09 11.23
N PRO A 116 -8.40 -5.96 11.82
CA PRO A 116 -8.52 -4.69 11.11
C PRO A 116 -7.25 -4.24 10.38
N GLU A 117 -6.08 -4.42 10.97
CA GLU A 117 -4.78 -4.05 10.41
C GLU A 117 -4.38 -4.87 9.16
N GLN A 118 -4.87 -6.10 9.03
CA GLN A 118 -4.69 -6.96 7.84
C GLN A 118 -5.75 -6.66 6.76
N SER A 119 -6.80 -5.94 7.14
CA SER A 119 -7.97 -5.67 6.31
C SER A 119 -7.88 -4.31 5.64
N MET A 120 -7.47 -3.30 6.39
CA MET A 120 -7.49 -1.89 5.97
C MET A 120 -6.37 -1.54 5.00
N GLY A 121 -6.72 -1.25 3.75
CA GLY A 121 -5.75 -0.86 2.72
C GLY A 121 -5.70 0.64 2.43
N LEU A 122 -4.53 1.14 2.04
CA LEU A 122 -4.37 2.51 1.56
C LEU A 122 -4.53 2.61 0.05
N ARG A 123 -5.24 3.66 -0.41
CA ARG A 123 -5.51 3.84 -1.84
C ARG A 123 -4.51 4.79 -2.48
N GLY A 124 -4.04 4.46 -3.68
CA GLY A 124 -2.98 5.22 -4.37
C GLY A 124 -3.34 6.68 -4.61
N HIS A 125 -4.59 6.96 -4.98
CA HIS A 125 -5.06 8.33 -5.21
C HIS A 125 -5.03 9.22 -3.95
N TRP A 126 -5.00 8.65 -2.75
CA TRP A 126 -4.89 9.44 -1.51
C TRP A 126 -3.52 10.13 -1.40
N SER A 127 -2.48 9.64 -2.07
CA SER A 127 -1.15 10.26 -2.09
C SER A 127 -1.09 11.58 -2.88
N VAL A 128 -2.06 11.84 -3.77
CA VAL A 128 -2.06 13.02 -4.64
C VAL A 128 -2.62 14.22 -3.91
N PRO A 129 -1.84 15.28 -3.56
CA PRO A 129 -2.26 16.32 -2.62
C PRO A 129 -3.62 16.98 -2.93
N HIS A 130 -3.90 17.21 -4.21
CA HIS A 130 -5.14 17.84 -4.69
C HIS A 130 -6.39 16.96 -4.55
N VAL A 131 -6.23 15.66 -4.32
CA VAL A 131 -7.34 14.77 -3.93
C VAL A 131 -7.61 15.01 -2.45
N ALA A 132 -8.54 15.92 -2.13
CA ALA A 132 -8.89 16.24 -0.75
C ALA A 132 -10.06 15.40 -0.20
N THR A 133 -10.84 14.77 -1.07
CA THR A 133 -12.08 14.05 -0.72
C THR A 133 -12.02 12.62 -1.25
N CYS A 134 -12.57 11.68 -0.48
CA CYS A 134 -12.77 10.31 -0.91
C CYS A 134 -13.83 10.24 -2.02
N VAL A 135 -13.45 9.72 -3.18
CA VAL A 135 -14.38 9.62 -4.32
C VAL A 135 -15.48 8.57 -4.15
N ARG A 136 -15.39 7.68 -3.14
CA ARG A 136 -16.42 6.68 -2.83
C ARG A 136 -17.46 7.17 -1.83
N HIS A 137 -17.05 8.04 -0.90
CA HIS A 137 -17.86 8.40 0.28
C HIS A 137 -18.13 9.90 0.40
N ASP A 138 -17.58 10.71 -0.50
CA ASP A 138 -17.62 12.17 -0.45
C ASP A 138 -17.16 12.76 0.90
N HIS A 139 -16.28 12.02 1.60
CA HIS A 139 -15.76 12.38 2.90
C HIS A 139 -14.35 12.97 2.76
N PRO A 140 -14.01 14.08 3.45
CA PRO A 140 -12.63 14.59 3.46
C PRO A 140 -11.62 13.50 3.83
N LEU A 141 -10.49 13.43 3.13
CA LEU A 141 -9.38 12.58 3.56
C LEU A 141 -8.79 13.18 4.83
N VAL A 142 -8.73 12.37 5.89
CA VAL A 142 -8.23 12.78 7.20
C VAL A 142 -6.80 12.30 7.41
N PHE A 143 -6.06 12.98 8.27
CA PHE A 143 -4.77 12.50 8.77
C PHE A 143 -4.96 11.15 9.48
N LEU A 144 -4.10 10.17 9.16
CA LEU A 144 -4.10 8.86 9.81
C LEU A 144 -2.89 8.73 10.74
N TYR A 145 -1.69 8.93 10.20
CA TYR A 145 -0.43 8.82 10.94
C TYR A 145 0.70 9.52 10.18
N ARG A 146 1.84 9.71 10.87
CA ARG A 146 3.04 10.33 10.31
C ARG A 146 4.26 9.47 10.58
N ASP A 147 5.05 9.23 9.54
CA ASP A 147 6.35 8.57 9.68
C ASP A 147 7.36 9.12 8.64
N PRO A 148 8.50 9.68 9.09
CA PRO A 148 9.51 10.24 8.19
C PRO A 148 10.25 9.17 7.37
N HIS A 149 10.32 7.93 7.87
CA HIS A 149 11.04 6.84 7.21
C HIS A 149 10.11 6.12 6.23
N ALA A 150 10.44 6.17 4.95
CA ALA A 150 9.54 5.71 3.90
C ALA A 150 9.10 4.24 4.06
N THR A 151 10.02 3.34 4.40
CA THR A 151 9.70 1.91 4.60
C THR A 151 8.80 1.70 5.82
N ALA A 152 9.06 2.36 6.94
CA ALA A 152 8.18 2.27 8.10
C ALA A 152 6.80 2.91 7.83
N ARG A 153 6.76 4.07 7.16
CA ARG A 153 5.50 4.74 6.76
C ARG A 153 4.58 3.86 5.91
N TYR A 154 5.16 3.11 4.98
CA TYR A 154 4.41 2.32 4.02
C TYR A 154 4.06 0.91 4.52
N ASP A 155 4.59 0.49 5.66
CA ASP A 155 4.12 -0.69 6.38
C ASP A 155 2.88 -0.35 7.21
N ASN A 156 1.78 -0.02 6.53
CA ASN A 156 0.59 0.57 7.14
C ASN A 156 -0.14 -0.36 8.13
N ALA A 157 -0.04 -1.68 7.99
CA ALA A 157 -0.62 -2.62 8.96
C ALA A 157 -0.07 -2.37 10.38
N GLN A 158 1.23 -2.04 10.50
CA GLN A 158 1.85 -1.72 11.79
C GLN A 158 1.27 -0.43 12.40
N HIS A 159 1.02 0.60 11.59
CA HIS A 159 0.45 1.87 12.06
C HIS A 159 -1.04 1.75 12.42
N LEU A 160 -1.79 1.00 11.61
CA LEU A 160 -3.24 0.88 11.76
C LEU A 160 -3.63 -0.08 12.89
N ALA A 161 -2.75 -1.00 13.31
CA ALA A 161 -2.97 -1.84 14.49
C ALA A 161 -3.10 -1.00 15.78
N VAL A 162 -2.32 0.08 15.90
CA VAL A 162 -2.24 0.94 17.10
C VAL A 162 -3.44 1.88 17.24
N SER A 163 -4.17 2.13 16.15
CA SER A 163 -5.30 3.08 16.11
C SER A 163 -6.63 2.49 16.58
N THR A 164 -6.63 1.25 17.07
CA THR A 164 -7.83 0.48 17.46
C THR A 164 -8.06 0.43 18.97
N GLN A 165 -7.35 1.26 19.75
CA GLN A 165 -7.59 1.44 21.19
C GLN A 165 -8.55 2.60 21.48
#